data_AF-A0A967RPA2-F1
#
_entry.id   AF-A0A967RPA2-F1
#
_cell.length_a   1.000
_cell.length_b   1.000
_cell.length_c   1.000
_cell.angle_alpha   90.00
_cell.angle_beta   90.00
_cell.angle_gamma   90.00
#
_symmetry.space_group_name_H-M   'P 1'
#
loop_
_entity.id
_entity.type
_entity.pdbx_description
1 polymer ?
#
loop_
_entity_poly.entity_id
_entity_poly.type
_entity_poly.pdbx_seq_one_letter_code
_entity_poly.pdbx_strand_id
1 'polypeptide(L)' 'MLKKIKLKEAVGTKLAHDITEIRPGEFKGPAFRKGHTVCEEDLCRLQRLGKNHLYVIDKGEDEIHENEAAAMLAKALAGD' A
#
# COMPACT_ATOMS: atom_id res chain seq x y z
N MET A 1 7.68 -1.47 -9.48
CA MET A 1 6.73 -0.58 -10.21
C MET A 1 5.33 -0.61 -9.57
N LEU A 2 4.63 0.53 -9.49
CA LEU A 2 3.22 0.56 -9.03
C LEU A 2 2.31 0.01 -10.14
N LYS A 3 1.63 -1.10 -9.88
CA LYS A 3 0.67 -1.68 -10.81
C LYS A 3 -0.74 -1.42 -10.33
N LYS A 4 -1.60 -0.92 -11.22
CA LYS A 4 -3.04 -0.81 -10.96
C LYS A 4 -3.71 -2.11 -11.35
N ILE A 5 -4.35 -2.77 -10.40
CA ILE A 5 -5.07 -4.04 -10.60
C ILE A 5 -6.53 -3.88 -10.22
N LYS A 6 -7.40 -4.73 -10.79
CA LYS A 6 -8.81 -4.76 -10.38
C LYS A 6 -8.91 -5.28 -8.95
N LEU A 7 -9.85 -4.76 -8.17
CA LEU A 7 -10.01 -5.17 -6.77
C LEU A 7 -10.22 -6.68 -6.62
N LYS A 8 -10.97 -7.32 -7.53
CA LYS A 8 -11.19 -8.78 -7.53
C LYS A 8 -9.90 -9.60 -7.73
N GLU A 9 -8.89 -9.03 -8.38
CA GLU A 9 -7.60 -9.65 -8.65
C GLU A 9 -6.57 -9.33 -7.55
N ALA A 10 -6.95 -8.53 -6.55
CA ALA A 10 -6.03 -8.02 -5.55
C ALA A 10 -5.86 -8.95 -4.34
N VAL A 11 -6.67 -9.99 -4.20
CA VAL A 11 -6.54 -10.97 -3.12
C VAL A 11 -5.13 -11.58 -3.16
N GLY A 12 -4.46 -11.60 -2.01
CA GLY A 12 -3.07 -12.08 -1.87
C GLY A 12 -1.98 -11.04 -2.15
N THR A 13 -2.35 -9.85 -2.63
CA THR A 13 -1.38 -8.77 -2.88
C THR A 13 -1.23 -7.84 -1.67
N LYS A 14 -0.08 -7.18 -1.55
CA LYS A 14 0.17 -6.18 -0.50
C LYS A 14 -0.21 -4.78 -0.97
N LEU A 15 -0.91 -4.05 -0.10
CA LEU A 15 -1.24 -2.64 -0.37
C LEU A 15 0.01 -1.77 -0.45
N ALA A 16 0.07 -0.95 -1.49
CA ALA A 16 1.15 0.01 -1.70
C ALA A 16 1.19 1.16 -0.67
N HIS A 17 0.02 1.53 -0.15
CA HIS A 17 -0.20 2.68 0.71
C HIS A 17 -1.40 2.47 1.62
N ASP A 18 -1.53 3.32 2.63
CA ASP A 18 -2.69 3.36 3.52
C ASP A 18 -3.96 3.75 2.75
N ILE A 19 -5.07 3.09 3.07
CA ILE A 19 -6.41 3.46 2.60
C ILE A 19 -7.13 4.12 3.77
N THR A 20 -7.33 5.43 3.67
CA THR A 20 -8.01 6.22 4.70
C THR A 20 -9.52 6.17 4.48
N GLU A 21 -10.25 5.92 5.56
CA GLU A 21 -11.70 6.08 5.63
C GLU A 21 -12.01 7.44 6.25
N ILE A 22 -12.93 8.17 5.61
CA ILE A 22 -13.39 9.47 6.06
C ILE A 22 -14.90 9.40 6.19
N ARG A 23 -15.40 9.50 7.43
CA ARG A 23 -16.81 9.67 7.76
C ARG A 23 -16.98 11.08 8.34
N PRO A 24 -17.52 12.03 7.57
CA PRO A 24 -17.59 13.44 7.97
C PRO A 24 -18.22 13.63 9.35
N GLY A 25 -17.54 14.34 10.24
CA GLY A 25 -18.01 14.60 11.61
C GLY A 25 -17.90 13.42 12.58
N GLU A 26 -17.48 12.24 12.14
CA GLU A 26 -17.43 11.03 12.96
C GLU A 26 -16.02 10.43 13.06
N PHE A 27 -15.35 10.21 11.92
CA PHE A 27 -14.08 9.48 11.88
C PHE A 27 -13.20 9.87 10.70
N LYS A 28 -11.89 9.93 10.94
CA LYS A 28 -10.86 10.06 9.89
C LYS A 28 -9.61 9.27 10.30
N GLY A 29 -9.30 8.21 9.56
CA GLY A 29 -8.13 7.38 9.88
C GLY A 29 -7.93 6.23 8.89
N PRO A 30 -6.83 5.48 9.02
CA PRO A 30 -6.54 4.35 8.14
C PRO A 30 -7.53 3.20 8.39
N ALA A 31 -8.31 2.86 7.37
CA ALA A 31 -9.10 1.62 7.35
C ALA A 31 -8.24 0.40 7.01
N PHE A 32 -7.22 0.62 6.17
CA PHE A 32 -6.17 -0.36 5.84
C PHE A 32 -4.82 0.33 5.86
N ARG A 33 -3.79 -0.38 6.31
CA ARG A 33 -2.41 0.12 6.33
C ARG A 33 -1.60 -0.43 5.17
N LYS A 34 -0.58 0.32 4.74
CA LYS A 34 0.45 -0.11 3.81
C LYS A 34 1.03 -1.45 4.25
N GLY A 35 1.23 -2.35 3.28
CA GLY A 35 1.76 -3.70 3.55
C GLY A 35 0.71 -4.71 3.99
N HIS A 36 -0.53 -4.30 4.27
CA HIS A 36 -1.66 -5.22 4.48
C HIS A 36 -1.84 -6.12 3.27
N THR A 37 -1.95 -7.43 3.51
CA THR A 37 -2.25 -8.42 2.47
C THR A 37 -3.77 -8.50 2.31
N VAL A 38 -4.27 -8.18 1.13
CA VAL A 38 -5.71 -8.17 0.84
C VAL A 38 -6.28 -9.59 0.89
N CYS A 39 -7.37 -9.78 1.63
CA CYS A 39 -8.16 -11.02 1.66
C CYS A 39 -9.55 -10.84 1.05
N GLU A 40 -10.33 -11.93 0.93
CA GLU A 40 -11.66 -11.89 0.30
C GLU A 40 -12.65 -11.02 1.09
N GLU A 41 -12.55 -11.03 2.41
CA GLU A 41 -13.40 -10.27 3.32
C GLU A 41 -13.19 -8.76 3.17
N ASP A 42 -12.00 -8.34 2.76
CA ASP A 42 -11.67 -6.93 2.54
C ASP A 42 -12.41 -6.35 1.33
N LEU A 43 -12.76 -7.18 0.34
CA LEU A 43 -13.30 -6.72 -0.94
C LEU A 43 -14.56 -5.88 -0.77
N CYS A 44 -15.50 -6.33 0.07
CA CYS A 44 -16.74 -5.60 0.32
C CYS A 44 -16.47 -4.24 0.99
N ARG A 45 -15.56 -4.20 1.98
CA ARG A 45 -15.21 -2.96 2.67
C ARG A 45 -14.47 -1.98 1.75
N LEU A 46 -13.55 -2.47 0.94
CA LEU A 46 -12.82 -1.67 -0.05
C LEU A 46 -13.76 -1.08 -1.10
N GLN A 47 -14.77 -1.83 -1.57
CA GLN A 47 -15.81 -1.31 -2.47
C GLN A 47 -16.63 -0.19 -1.83
N ARG A 48 -17.04 -0.35 -0.56
CA ARG A 48 -17.77 0.69 0.19
C ARG A 48 -16.95 1.98 0.35
N LEU A 49 -15.63 1.87 0.40
CA LEU A 49 -14.69 3.00 0.39
C LEU A 49 -14.44 3.56 -1.03
N GLY A 50 -15.21 3.13 -2.03
CA GLY A 50 -15.10 3.60 -3.41
C GLY A 50 -13.92 3.01 -4.19
N LYS A 51 -13.25 1.98 -3.69
CA LYS A 51 -12.12 1.34 -4.37
C LYS A 51 -12.62 0.22 -5.29
N ASN A 52 -12.51 0.44 -6.60
CA ASN A 52 -12.70 -0.60 -7.62
C ASN A 52 -11.38 -1.16 -8.17
N HIS A 53 -10.29 -0.45 -7.90
CA HIS A 53 -8.93 -0.81 -8.28
C HIS A 53 -8.00 -0.49 -7.13
N LEU A 54 -6.94 -1.27 -7.00
CA LEU A 54 -5.87 -1.05 -6.03
C LEU A 54 -4.55 -0.83 -6.76
N TYR A 55 -3.70 -0.01 -6.15
CA TYR A 55 -2.30 0.05 -6.54
C TYR A 55 -1.53 -0.91 -5.65
N VAL A 56 -0.86 -1.86 -6.28
CA VAL A 56 0.02 -2.81 -5.62
C VAL A 56 1.46 -2.48 -5.98
N ILE A 57 2.36 -2.70 -5.03
CA ILE A 57 3.79 -2.62 -5.29
C ILE A 57 4.21 -4.01 -5.75
N ASP A 58 4.55 -4.09 -7.03
CA ASP A 58 5.28 -5.23 -7.60
C ASP A 58 6.73 -4.78 -7.71
N LYS A 59 7.56 -5.12 -6.72
CA LYS A 59 8.99 -4.79 -6.77
C LYS A 59 9.65 -5.78 -7.72
N GLY A 60 10.31 -5.29 -8.75
CA GLY A 60 11.28 -6.09 -9.50
C GLY A 60 12.41 -6.55 -8.58
N GLU A 61 13.09 -7.64 -8.93
CA GLU A 61 14.22 -8.16 -8.14
C GLU A 61 15.33 -7.10 -7.96
N ASP A 62 15.45 -6.16 -8.90
CA ASP A 62 16.42 -5.06 -8.89
C ASP A 62 15.84 -3.72 -8.39
N GLU A 63 14.65 -3.69 -7.77
CA GLU A 63 14.01 -2.47 -7.26
C GLU A 63 14.01 -2.38 -5.73
N ILE A 64 14.58 -1.30 -5.18
CA ILE A 64 14.53 -0.96 -3.75
C ILE A 64 13.54 0.19 -3.47
N HIS A 65 12.99 0.24 -2.25
CA HIS A 65 12.08 1.34 -1.87
C HIS A 65 12.87 2.59 -1.49
N GLU A 66 12.33 3.81 -1.68
CA GLU A 66 13.02 5.07 -1.31
C GLU A 66 13.56 5.07 0.13
N ASN A 67 12.81 4.59 1.12
CA ASN A 67 13.28 4.43 2.50
C ASN A 67 14.53 3.57 2.63
N GLU A 68 14.62 2.50 1.85
CA GLU A 68 15.76 1.58 1.83
C GLU A 68 16.96 2.25 1.15
N ALA A 69 16.73 2.91 0.01
CA ALA A 69 17.74 3.71 -0.66
C ALA A 69 18.27 4.83 0.25
N ALA A 70 17.39 5.54 0.96
CA ALA A 70 17.76 6.61 1.90
C ALA A 70 18.60 6.07 3.06
N ALA A 71 18.23 4.92 3.63
CA ALA A 71 19.01 4.27 4.68
C ALA A 71 20.40 3.81 4.19
N MET A 72 20.47 3.25 2.98
CA MET A 72 21.74 2.85 2.35
C MET A 72 22.65 4.06 2.10
N LEU A 73 22.10 5.13 1.54
CA LEU A 73 22.82 6.38 1.29
C LEU A 73 23.28 7.02 2.59
N ALA A 74 22.41 7.10 3.61
CA ALA A 74 22.77 7.63 4.91
C ALA A 74 23.93 6.85 5.53
N LYS A 75 23.89 5.51 5.47
CA LYS A 75 24.99 4.66 5.97
C LYS A 75 26.29 4.88 5.19
N ALA A 76 26.23 5.03 3.87
CA ALA A 76 27.40 5.24 3.03
C ALA A 76 28.04 6.63 3.22
N LEU A 77 27.23 7.64 3.55
CA LEU A 77 27.66 9.04 3.68
C LEU A 77 27.99 9.47 5.11
N ALA A 78 27.61 8.68 6.14
CA ALA A 78 27.78 9.06 7.55
C ALA A 78 29.25 9.17 8.00
N GLY A 79 30.20 8.61 7.24
CA GLY A 79 31.60 8.49 7.68
C GLY A 79 31.74 7.49 8.84
N ASP A 80 32.97 7.32 9.31
CA ASP A 80 33.28 6.54 10.53
C ASP A 80 33.02 7.33 11.81
#